data_AF-A0A3D2WPJ8-F1
#
_entry.id   AF-A0A3D2WPJ8-F1
#
_cell.length_a   1.000
_cell.length_b   1.000
_cell.length_c   1.000
_cell.angle_alpha   90.00
_cell.angle_beta   90.00
_cell.angle_gamma   90.00
#
_symmetry.space_group_name_H-M   'P 1'
#
loop_
_entity.id
_entity.type
_entity.pdbx_description
1 polymer ?
#
loop_
_entity_poly.entity_id
_entity_poly.type
_entity_poly.pdbx_seq_one_letter_code
_entity_poly.pdbx_strand_id
1 'polypeptide(L)' 'KKMVKDSVKFAQHCHWFTTLVSKQENLAPLEKQIKKAGASDIKVIDMKHGQKKTRILAWTFENY' A
#
# COMPACT_ATOMS: atom_id res chain seq x y z
N LYS A 1 -5.21 -2.91 7.36
CA LYS A 1 -4.84 -2.23 8.63
C LYS A 1 -3.68 -2.92 9.37
N LYS A 2 -3.74 -4.23 9.69
CA LYS A 2 -2.63 -4.96 10.35
C LYS A 2 -1.31 -4.87 9.56
N MET A 3 -1.37 -5.15 8.24
CA MET A 3 -0.21 -5.12 7.35
C MET A 3 0.57 -3.79 7.33
N VAL A 4 -0.12 -2.64 7.42
CA VAL A 4 0.51 -1.31 7.46
C VAL A 4 1.26 -1.07 8.77
N LYS A 5 0.78 -1.63 9.88
CA LYS A 5 1.47 -1.53 11.17
C LYS A 5 2.66 -2.48 11.24
N ASP A 6 2.50 -3.69 10.73
CA ASP A 6 3.55 -4.69 10.73
C ASP A 6 4.69 -4.29 9.80
N SER A 7 4.41 -3.64 8.66
CA SER A 7 5.44 -3.18 7.71
C SER A 7 6.46 -2.21 8.32
N VAL A 8 6.06 -1.38 9.30
CA VAL A 8 6.97 -0.48 10.01
C VAL A 8 8.11 -1.27 10.69
N LYS A 9 7.82 -2.46 11.23
CA LYS A 9 8.83 -3.30 11.91
C LYS A 9 9.82 -3.92 10.93
N PHE A 10 9.43 -4.09 9.68
CA PHE A 10 10.25 -4.69 8.63
C PHE A 10 10.79 -3.65 7.65
N ALA A 11 10.65 -2.35 7.95
CA ALA A 11 11.00 -1.26 7.03
C ALA A 11 12.46 -1.30 6.54
N GLN A 12 13.38 -1.81 7.35
CA GLN A 12 14.80 -1.95 7.00
C GLN A 12 15.12 -3.21 6.16
N HIS A 13 14.18 -4.15 6.07
CA HIS A 13 14.39 -5.45 5.44
C HIS A 13 13.65 -5.60 4.10
N CYS A 14 12.78 -4.65 3.76
CA CYS A 14 11.96 -4.71 2.56
C CYS A 14 11.86 -3.32 1.92
N HIS A 15 12.30 -3.21 0.67
CA HIS A 15 12.20 -1.97 -0.09
C HIS A 15 10.75 -1.56 -0.36
N TRP A 16 9.88 -2.53 -0.69
CA TRP A 16 8.48 -2.27 -1.02
C TRP A 16 7.56 -3.26 -0.31
N PHE A 17 6.46 -2.73 0.20
CA PHE A 17 5.34 -3.51 0.72
C PHE A 17 4.15 -3.34 -0.22
N THR A 18 3.41 -4.41 -0.46
CA THR A 18 2.28 -4.39 -1.40
C THR A 18 1.07 -5.11 -0.85
N THR A 19 -0.12 -4.65 -1.22
CA THR A 19 -1.38 -5.35 -0.98
C THR A 19 -2.35 -5.18 -2.14
N LEU A 20 -3.21 -6.17 -2.37
CA LEU A 20 -4.27 -6.08 -3.38
C LEU A 20 -5.53 -5.45 -2.76
N VAL A 21 -6.06 -4.43 -3.41
CA VAL A 21 -7.27 -3.71 -3.00
C VAL A 21 -8.34 -3.88 -4.07
N SER A 22 -9.41 -4.62 -3.75
CA SER A 22 -10.53 -4.87 -4.67
C SER A 22 -11.58 -3.75 -4.67
N LYS A 23 -11.86 -3.15 -3.50
CA LYS A 23 -12.87 -2.09 -3.37
C LYS A 23 -12.25 -0.70 -3.29
N GLN A 24 -12.78 0.26 -4.07
CA GLN A 24 -12.29 1.65 -4.09
C GLN A 24 -12.42 2.35 -2.75
N GLU A 25 -13.51 2.10 -2.03
CA GLU A 25 -13.78 2.66 -0.69
C GLU A 25 -12.66 2.36 0.32
N ASN A 26 -11.89 1.29 0.12
CA ASN A 26 -10.78 0.93 1.00
C ASN A 26 -9.48 1.67 0.66
N LEU A 27 -9.35 2.28 -0.51
CA LEU A 27 -8.09 2.87 -0.96
C LEU A 27 -7.71 4.09 -0.12
N ALA A 28 -8.55 5.12 -0.10
CA ALA A 28 -8.31 6.35 0.65
C ALA A 28 -8.01 6.13 2.16
N PRO A 29 -8.76 5.30 2.91
CA PRO A 29 -8.41 5.04 4.31
C PRO A 29 -7.09 4.25 4.48
N LEU A 30 -6.71 3.40 3.53
CA LEU A 30 -5.42 2.70 3.58
C LEU A 30 -4.27 3.65 3.27
N GLU A 31 -4.37 4.50 2.24
CA GLU A 31 -3.37 5.52 1.92
C GLU A 31 -3.13 6.46 3.10
N LYS A 32 -4.21 6.93 3.76
CA LYS A 32 -4.10 7.77 4.97
C LYS A 32 -3.36 7.06 6.10
N GLN A 33 -3.59 5.75 6.27
CA GLN A 33 -2.89 4.97 7.28
C GLN A 33 -1.42 4.77 6.94
N ILE A 34 -1.10 4.47 5.68
CA ILE A 34 0.27 4.29 5.20
C ILE A 34 1.06 5.60 5.35
N LYS A 35 0.46 6.73 4.97
CA LYS A 35 1.06 8.06 5.18
C LYS A 35 1.29 8.35 6.66
N LYS A 36 0.32 8.02 7.53
CA LYS A 36 0.47 8.16 8.99
C LYS A 36 1.54 7.23 9.57
N ALA A 37 1.79 6.09 8.94
CA ALA A 37 2.85 5.16 9.34
C ALA A 37 4.25 5.64 8.96
N GLY A 38 4.38 6.74 8.22
CA GLY A 38 5.67 7.33 7.84
C GLY A 38 6.23 6.80 6.53
N ALA A 39 5.41 6.20 5.67
CA ALA A 39 5.84 5.84 4.32
C ALA A 39 6.32 7.08 3.55
N SER A 40 7.44 6.96 2.87
CA SER A 40 8.06 7.99 2.04
C SER A 40 7.38 8.12 0.68
N ASP A 41 6.98 6.99 0.09
CA ASP A 41 6.28 6.94 -1.20
C ASP A 41 5.15 5.89 -1.17
N ILE A 42 4.08 6.19 -1.91
CA ILE A 42 2.87 5.39 -2.04
C ILE A 42 2.46 5.36 -3.51
N LYS A 43 2.31 4.15 -4.06
CA LYS A 43 1.88 3.93 -5.44
C LYS A 43 0.61 3.11 -5.49
N VAL A 44 -0.30 3.52 -6.37
CA VAL A 44 -1.50 2.76 -6.71
C VAL A 44 -1.39 2.33 -8.16
N ILE A 45 -1.38 1.02 -8.37
CA ILE A 45 -1.29 0.41 -9.69
C ILE A 45 -2.66 -0.20 -10.00
N ASP A 46 -3.38 0.40 -10.93
CA ASP A 46 -4.66 -0.14 -11.37
C ASP A 46 -4.45 -1.44 -12.15
N MET A 47 -5.26 -2.45 -11.81
CA MET A 47 -5.29 -3.73 -12.49
C MET A 47 -6.70 -4.02 -12.97
N LYS A 48 -6.80 -4.48 -14.23
CA LYS A 48 -8.06 -4.91 -14.81
C LYS A 48 -7.95 -6.38 -15.20
N HIS A 49 -8.79 -7.21 -14.62
CA HIS A 49 -8.91 -8.61 -15.01
C HIS A 49 -10.36 -8.92 -15.36
N GLY A 50 -10.65 -8.93 -16.66
CA GLY A 50 -12.02 -8.99 -17.18
C GLY A 50 -12.86 -7.82 -16.66
N GLN A 51 -13.97 -8.14 -15.99
CA GLN A 51 -14.87 -7.14 -15.38
C GLN A 51 -14.46 -6.72 -13.96
N LYS A 52 -13.50 -7.43 -13.34
CA LYS A 52 -13.04 -7.09 -11.99
C LYS A 52 -11.99 -5.98 -12.06
N LYS A 53 -12.24 -4.90 -11.33
CA LYS A 53 -11.27 -3.84 -11.07
C LYS A 53 -10.57 -4.15 -9.75
N THR A 54 -9.26 -4.30 -9.78
CA THR A 54 -8.41 -4.45 -8.60
C THR A 54 -7.28 -3.43 -8.67
N ARG A 55 -6.61 -3.19 -7.56
CA ARG A 55 -5.44 -2.30 -7.52
C ARG A 55 -4.37 -2.93 -6.66
N ILE A 56 -3.12 -2.74 -7.02
CA ILE A 56 -2.02 -2.97 -6.09
C ILE A 56 -1.75 -1.63 -5.40
N LEU A 57 -1.85 -1.62 -4.08
CA LEU A 57 -1.39 -0.53 -3.26
C LEU A 57 0.01 -0.90 -2.74
N ALA A 58 1.01 -0.15 -3.18
CA ALA A 58 2.41 -0.34 -2.84
C ALA A 58 2.93 0.86 -2.04
N TRP A 59 3.79 0.62 -1.06
CA TRP A 59 4.44 1.69 -0.31
C TRP A 59 5.84 1.30 0.14
N THR A 60 6.67 2.31 0.39
CA THR A 60 8.04 2.18 0.88
C THR A 60 8.31 3.16 2.03
N PHE A 61 9.32 2.85 2.83
CA PHE A 61 9.87 3.75 3.86
C PHE A 61 11.24 4.33 3.45
N GLU A 62 11.79 3.92 2.30
CA GLU A 62 13.05 4.43 1.77
C GLU A 62 12.80 5.67 0.90
N ASN A 63 13.68 6.67 1.03
CA ASN A 63 13.71 7.83 0.14
C ASN A 63 14.78 7.56 -0.93
N TYR A 64 14.41 7.57 -2.20
CA TYR A 64 15.35 7.54 -3.33
C TYR A 64 15.38 8.89 -4.02
#